data_AF-A0A9E5JH54-F1
#
_entry.id   AF-A0A9E5JH54-F1
#
_cell.length_a   1.000
_cell.length_b   1.000
_cell.length_c   1.000
_cell.angle_alpha   90.00
_cell.angle_beta   90.00
_cell.angle_gamma   90.00
#
_symmetry.space_group_name_H-M   'P 1'
#
loop_
_entity.id
_entity.type
_entity.pdbx_description
1 polymer ?
#
loop_
_entity_poly.entity_id
_entity_poly.type
_entity_poly.pdbx_seq_one_letter_code
_entity_poly.pdbx_strand_id
1 'polypeptide(L)'
;MSLHPRTPVLIGQGQAIDRDTQPTTAKHPVALMIDAVNSAFQDASIRTPNYVDSVRVVRLLSWKYANAAHALAVGCGMSAQQYATTPHGGNMPQ
;
A
#
# COMPACT_ATOMS: atom_id res chain seq x y z
N MET A 1 22.19 -26.10 -1.67
CA MET A 1 21.32 -25.61 -2.77
C MET A 1 21.41 -24.09 -2.77
N SER A 2 21.81 -23.44 -3.87
CA SER A 2 21.85 -21.97 -3.94
C SER A 2 20.49 -21.41 -4.33
N LEU A 3 20.08 -20.29 -3.71
CA LEU A 3 18.88 -19.58 -4.13
C LEU A 3 19.13 -18.91 -5.49
N HIS A 4 18.11 -18.93 -6.36
CA HIS A 4 18.16 -18.19 -7.62
C HIS A 4 18.12 -16.66 -7.30
N PRO A 5 18.96 -15.81 -7.93
CA PRO A 5 19.00 -14.36 -7.65
C PRO A 5 17.69 -13.60 -7.88
N ARG A 6 16.77 -14.13 -8.71
CA ARG A 6 15.42 -13.58 -8.95
C ARG A 6 14.32 -14.16 -8.05
N THR A 7 14.65 -14.96 -7.04
CA THR A 7 13.63 -15.45 -6.10
C THR A 7 13.05 -14.25 -5.33
N PRO A 8 11.73 -13.99 -5.39
CA PRO A 8 11.13 -12.87 -4.69
C PRO A 8 11.13 -13.12 -3.19
N VAL A 9 11.28 -12.04 -2.42
CA VAL A 9 11.19 -12.04 -0.96
C VAL A 9 10.34 -10.85 -0.52
N LEU A 10 9.52 -11.06 0.52
CA LEU A 10 8.86 -9.97 1.23
C LEU A 10 9.88 -9.38 2.21
N ILE A 11 10.16 -8.09 2.09
CA ILE A 11 11.20 -7.42 2.90
C ILE A 11 10.63 -6.63 4.07
N GLY A 12 9.33 -6.34 4.07
CA GLY A 12 8.66 -5.65 5.17
C GLY A 12 7.15 -5.71 5.04
N GLN A 13 6.48 -5.61 6.18
CA GLN A 13 5.03 -5.57 6.31
C GLN A 13 4.59 -4.49 7.29
N GLY A 14 3.35 -4.02 7.16
CA GLY A 14 2.82 -3.02 8.07
C GLY A 14 1.31 -3.05 8.14
N GLN A 15 0.81 -2.66 9.30
CA GLN A 15 -0.61 -2.55 9.59
C GLN A 15 -0.88 -1.21 10.26
N ALA A 16 -2.04 -0.63 9.96
CA ALA A 16 -2.56 0.53 10.65
C ALA A 16 -4.01 0.27 11.07
N ILE A 17 -4.38 0.78 12.24
CA ILE A 17 -5.74 0.71 12.77
C ILE A 17 -6.13 2.11 13.21
N ASP A 18 -7.25 2.59 12.70
CA ASP A 18 -7.97 3.74 13.26
C ASP A 18 -9.29 3.23 13.82
N ARG A 19 -9.57 3.61 15.07
CA ARG A 19 -10.80 3.23 15.80
C ARG A 19 -11.77 4.40 15.93
N ASP A 20 -11.44 5.56 15.37
CA ASP A 20 -12.35 6.68 15.33
C ASP A 20 -13.58 6.33 14.48
N THR A 21 -14.76 6.50 15.06
CA THR A 21 -16.05 6.24 14.43
C THR A 21 -16.73 7.51 13.93
N GLN A 22 -16.18 8.68 14.26
CA GLN A 22 -16.74 9.96 13.86
C GLN A 22 -16.34 10.28 12.41
N PRO A 23 -17.28 10.37 11.45
CA PRO A 23 -16.95 10.48 10.02
C PRO A 23 -16.11 11.70 9.64
N THR A 24 -16.19 12.78 10.42
CA THR A 24 -15.47 14.04 10.17
C THR A 24 -14.00 13.99 10.60
N THR A 25 -13.60 13.02 11.42
CA THR A 25 -12.26 12.91 12.00
C THR A 25 -11.59 11.57 11.69
N ALA A 26 -12.38 10.54 11.40
CA ALA A 26 -11.89 9.24 10.97
C ALA A 26 -11.05 9.34 9.69
N LYS A 27 -9.96 8.57 9.64
CA LYS A 27 -9.04 8.56 8.51
C LYS A 27 -9.70 7.99 7.26
N HIS A 28 -9.41 8.61 6.14
CA HIS A 28 -9.78 8.08 4.83
C HIS A 28 -8.95 6.80 4.53
N PRO A 29 -9.50 5.77 3.85
CA PRO A 29 -8.78 4.52 3.56
C PRO A 29 -7.36 4.64 3.00
N VAL A 30 -7.09 5.58 2.08
CA VAL A 30 -5.71 5.80 1.59
C VAL A 30 -4.79 6.36 2.67
N ALA A 31 -5.28 7.20 3.59
CA ALA A 31 -4.49 7.64 4.73
C ALA A 31 -4.08 6.45 5.63
N LEU A 32 -5.00 5.51 5.87
CA LEU A 32 -4.68 4.26 6.58
C LEU A 32 -3.67 3.39 5.83
N MET A 33 -3.78 3.30 4.50
CA MET A 33 -2.79 2.57 3.69
C MET A 33 -1.41 3.25 3.72
N ILE A 34 -1.35 4.58 3.74
CA ILE A 34 -0.08 5.33 3.87
C ILE A 34 0.59 5.00 5.21
N ASP A 35 -0.17 5.02 6.31
CA ASP A 35 0.35 4.63 7.62
C ASP A 35 0.88 3.19 7.61
N ALA A 36 0.14 2.25 7.01
CA ALA A 36 0.56 0.85 6.90
C ALA A 36 1.82 0.68 6.03
N VAL A 37 1.93 1.38 4.91
CA VAL A 37 3.11 1.35 4.03
C VAL A 37 4.33 1.97 4.71
N ASN A 38 4.16 3.06 5.45
CA ASN A 38 5.24 3.66 6.24
C ASN A 38 5.74 2.70 7.32
N SER A 39 4.84 1.97 8.00
CA SER A 39 5.22 0.90 8.92
C SER A 39 5.97 -0.23 8.21
N ALA A 40 5.59 -0.60 6.98
CA ALA A 40 6.29 -1.62 6.19
C ALA A 40 7.71 -1.20 5.79
N PHE A 41 7.94 0.08 5.49
CA PHE A 41 9.29 0.59 5.24
C PHE A 41 10.16 0.57 6.50
N GLN A 42 9.56 0.88 7.67
CA GLN A 42 10.25 0.77 8.96
C GLN A 42 10.62 -0.67 9.30
N ASP A 43 9.69 -1.62 9.11
CA ASP A 43 9.92 -3.06 9.31
C ASP A 43 11.06 -3.57 8.41
N ALA A 44 11.09 -3.14 7.14
CA ALA A 44 12.17 -3.42 6.21
C ALA A 44 13.49 -2.70 6.52
N SER A 45 13.51 -1.78 7.50
CA SER A 45 14.66 -0.91 7.81
C SER A 45 15.18 -0.13 6.59
N ILE A 46 14.28 0.30 5.72
CA ILE A 46 14.60 1.13 4.55
C ILE A 46 14.00 2.52 4.67
N ARG A 47 14.60 3.47 3.94
CA ARG A 47 13.96 4.75 3.69
C ARG A 47 12.88 4.58 2.62
N THR A 48 11.84 5.41 2.67
CA THR A 48 10.83 5.48 1.62
C THR A 48 11.51 5.67 0.26
N PRO A 49 11.28 4.78 -0.72
CA PRO A 49 11.87 4.93 -2.05
C PRO A 49 11.16 6.04 -2.81
N ASN A 50 11.91 6.88 -3.53
CA ASN A 50 11.31 7.93 -4.37
C ASN A 50 10.55 7.35 -5.60
N TYR A 51 10.90 6.12 -6.00
CA TYR A 51 10.35 5.44 -7.16
C TYR A 51 10.30 3.92 -6.94
N VAL A 52 9.23 3.28 -7.42
CA VAL A 52 9.07 1.82 -7.49
C VAL A 52 8.49 1.43 -8.85
N ASP A 53 8.69 0.19 -9.30
CA ASP A 53 8.16 -0.22 -10.60
C ASP A 53 6.62 -0.33 -10.60
N SER A 54 6.03 -0.74 -9.47
CA SER A 54 4.58 -0.90 -9.39
C SER A 54 4.02 -0.68 -7.99
N VAL A 55 2.81 -0.11 -7.95
CA VAL A 55 1.97 -0.05 -6.75
C VAL A 55 0.63 -0.71 -7.07
N ARG A 56 0.25 -1.68 -6.23
CA ARG A 56 -0.97 -2.47 -6.38
C ARG A 56 -1.81 -2.31 -5.11
N VAL A 57 -3.07 -1.93 -5.29
CA VAL A 57 -4.01 -1.72 -4.18
C VAL A 57 -5.24 -2.59 -4.39
N VAL A 58 -5.68 -3.27 -3.33
CA VAL A 58 -6.94 -4.02 -3.39
C VAL A 58 -8.11 -3.07 -3.65
N ARG A 59 -9.06 -3.50 -4.47
CA ARG A 59 -10.20 -2.66 -4.83
C ARG A 59 -11.03 -2.28 -3.62
N LEU A 60 -11.23 -0.98 -3.44
CA LEU A 60 -12.06 -0.43 -2.35
C LEU A 60 -13.54 -0.48 -2.73
N LEU A 61 -14.38 -0.89 -1.78
CA LEU A 61 -15.84 -0.91 -1.93
C LEU A 61 -16.48 0.39 -1.43
N SER A 62 -15.95 0.94 -0.33
CA SER A 62 -16.62 1.99 0.44
C SER A 62 -16.30 3.41 -0.02
N TRP A 63 -15.30 3.60 -0.89
CA TRP A 63 -14.84 4.92 -1.33
C TRP A 63 -14.51 4.94 -2.81
N LYS A 64 -14.89 6.02 -3.49
CA LYS A 64 -14.60 6.23 -4.91
C LYS A 64 -13.29 7.00 -5.06
N TYR A 65 -12.29 6.33 -5.62
CA TYR A 65 -11.05 6.97 -6.05
C TYR A 65 -10.95 6.86 -7.57
N ALA A 66 -10.45 7.91 -8.22
CA ALA A 66 -10.05 7.83 -9.62
C ALA A 66 -8.92 6.79 -9.79
N ASN A 67 -7.93 6.80 -8.88
CA ASN A 67 -6.87 5.80 -8.82
C ASN A 67 -6.30 5.73 -7.39
N ALA A 68 -6.69 4.70 -6.63
CA ALA A 68 -6.27 4.53 -5.23
C ALA A 68 -4.77 4.20 -5.11
N ALA A 69 -4.21 3.43 -6.06
CA ALA A 69 -2.78 3.11 -6.08
C ALA A 69 -1.91 4.36 -6.33
N HIS A 70 -2.35 5.24 -7.22
CA HIS A 70 -1.70 6.53 -7.45
C HIS A 70 -1.81 7.44 -6.22
N ALA A 71 -3.00 7.56 -5.62
CA ALA A 71 -3.19 8.35 -4.41
C ALA A 71 -2.31 7.87 -3.25
N LEU A 72 -2.18 6.55 -3.07
CA LEU A 72 -1.28 5.95 -2.08
C LEU A 72 0.18 6.32 -2.35
N ALA A 73 0.66 6.14 -3.58
CA ALA A 73 2.05 6.46 -3.92
C ALA A 73 2.38 7.93 -3.67
N VAL A 74 1.54 8.85 -4.15
CA VAL A 74 1.70 10.30 -3.92
C VAL A 74 1.70 10.62 -2.44
N GLY A 75 0.78 10.04 -1.66
CA GLY A 75 0.71 10.25 -0.22
C GLY A 75 1.93 9.74 0.55
N CYS A 76 2.61 8.70 0.04
CA CYS A 76 3.90 8.25 0.55
C CYS A 76 5.10 9.05 0.01
N GLY A 77 4.90 10.03 -0.87
CA GLY A 77 6.00 10.77 -1.51
C GLY A 77 6.75 9.96 -2.58
N MET A 78 6.09 8.98 -3.19
CA MET A 78 6.66 8.07 -4.19
C MET A 78 6.00 8.23 -5.56
N SER A 79 6.71 7.82 -6.59
CA SER A 79 6.18 7.62 -7.95
C SER A 79 6.31 6.16 -8.38
N ALA A 80 5.53 5.74 -9.39
CA ALA A 80 5.64 4.41 -9.94
C ALA A 80 5.36 4.37 -11.44
N GLN A 81 5.93 3.39 -12.14
CA GLN A 81 5.63 3.16 -13.56
C GLN A 81 4.21 2.64 -13.75
N GLN A 82 3.76 1.77 -12.84
CA GLN A 82 2.48 1.09 -12.94
C GLN A 82 1.65 1.27 -11.68
N TYR A 83 0.40 1.65 -11.89
CA TYR A 83 -0.63 1.73 -10.85
C TYR A 83 -1.76 0.80 -11.25
N ALA A 84 -2.14 -0.12 -10.36
CA ALA A 84 -3.29 -0.96 -10.62
C ALA A 84 -4.09 -1.28 -9.37
N THR A 85 -5.37 -1.58 -9.59
CA THR A 85 -6.26 -2.13 -8.57
C THR A 85 -6.73 -3.51 -8.96
N THR A 86 -6.94 -4.37 -7.97
CA THR A 86 -7.44 -5.74 -8.19
C THR A 86 -8.91 -5.74 -8.67
N PRO A 87 -9.43 -6.89 -9.12
CA PRO A 87 -10.87 -7.19 -9.05
C PRO A 87 -11.38 -7.18 -7.59
N HIS A 88 -12.69 -7.41 -7.41
CA HIS A 88 -13.25 -7.62 -6.09
C HIS A 88 -12.98 -9.05 -5.59
N GLY A 89 -12.71 -9.21 -4.29
CA GLY A 89 -12.56 -10.52 -3.65
C GLY A 89 -11.62 -10.50 -2.44
N GLY A 90 -11.93 -11.29 -1.41
CA GLY A 90 -11.09 -11.41 -0.22
C GLY A 90 -9.77 -12.15 -0.47
N ASN A 91 -9.66 -12.88 -1.58
CA ASN A 91 -8.45 -13.58 -2.01
C ASN A 91 -7.44 -12.67 -2.74
N MET A 92 -7.82 -11.44 -3.08
CA MET A 92 -6.98 -10.54 -3.90
C MET A 92 -5.65 -10.09 -3.26
N PRO A 93 -5.50 -10.03 -1.93
CA PRO A 93 -4.18 -9.78 -1.33
C PRO A 93 -3.16 -10.92 -1.50
N GLN A 94 -3.62 -12.14 -1.81
CA GLN A 94 -2.79 -13.35 -1.91
C GLN A 94 -2.36 -13.61 -3.35
#